data_AF-A0A9D3NWV5-F1
#
_entry.id   AF-A0A9D3NWV5-F1
#
_cell.length_a   1.000
_cell.length_b   1.000
_cell.length_c   1.000
_cell.angle_alpha   90.00
_cell.angle_beta   90.00
_cell.angle_gamma   90.00
#
_symmetry.space_group_name_H-M   'P 1'
#
loop_
_entity.id
_entity.type
_entity.pdbx_description
1 polymer ?
#
loop_
_entity_poly.entity_id
_entity_poly.type
_entity_poly.pdbx_seq_one_letter_code
_entity_poly.pdbx_strand_id
1 'polypeptide(L)'
;MLMGSEQVEMGKCPEQDTGNAVQTHIASSNKDMQDDVNRYTLGWLNAPPNACCFCWCCCCSCSCLTVRPSKAEAEKMQKINEKQHEATVEEPAGLTLEEAQSWAKSFEHLIKSPNGRNNFRQFLKSEFSEENLLFWLACEELKKETNRTVVEQTVKQIYEDYVSVLSPREVSLDSRAREVISKNMLNPSSQTFDEAQQQIYTLMQRDSYPRYMNSSVYADLIASLEAAEKS
;
A
#
# COMPACT_ATOMS: atom_id res chain seq x y z
N MET A 1 -16.96 -60.59 -16.16
CA MET A 1 -18.36 -60.59 -16.64
C MET A 1 -19.20 -60.21 -15.44
N LEU A 2 -19.94 -59.11 -15.32
CA LEU A 2 -20.53 -58.08 -16.19
C LEU A 2 -20.41 -56.75 -15.41
N MET A 3 -19.86 -55.66 -15.97
CA MET A 3 -20.56 -54.53 -16.63
C MET A 3 -21.85 -54.07 -15.92
N GLY A 4 -21.79 -52.86 -15.33
CA GLY A 4 -22.92 -52.13 -14.77
C GLY A 4 -22.55 -50.67 -14.58
N SER A 5 -22.71 -49.87 -15.64
CA SER A 5 -22.38 -48.47 -15.79
C SER A 5 -23.46 -47.55 -15.19
N GLU A 6 -23.05 -46.61 -14.33
CA GLU A 6 -23.90 -45.55 -13.79
C GLU A 6 -23.60 -44.24 -14.54
N GLN A 7 -24.61 -43.72 -15.24
CA GLN A 7 -24.56 -42.46 -15.98
C GLN A 7 -25.00 -41.31 -15.06
N VAL A 8 -24.21 -40.24 -15.06
CA VAL A 8 -24.51 -38.97 -14.40
C VAL A 8 -25.35 -38.13 -15.35
N GLU A 9 -26.59 -37.83 -14.98
CA GLU A 9 -27.53 -37.02 -15.77
C GLU A 9 -27.33 -35.53 -15.47
N MET A 10 -27.12 -34.74 -16.52
CA MET A 10 -26.87 -33.30 -16.47
C MET A 10 -28.16 -32.53 -16.22
N GLY A 11 -28.16 -31.73 -15.14
CA GLY A 11 -29.23 -30.80 -14.81
C GLY A 11 -29.43 -29.72 -15.87
N LYS A 12 -30.66 -29.65 -16.38
CA LYS A 12 -31.15 -28.72 -17.39
C LYS A 12 -31.73 -27.47 -16.70
N CYS A 13 -31.34 -26.28 -17.15
CA CYS A 13 -31.86 -25.00 -16.65
C CYS A 13 -33.12 -24.59 -17.45
N PRO A 14 -34.20 -24.09 -16.83
CA PRO A 14 -35.36 -23.58 -17.57
C PRO A 14 -35.28 -22.07 -17.83
N GLU A 15 -35.44 -21.68 -19.11
CA GLU A 15 -35.77 -20.33 -19.58
C GLU A 15 -37.29 -20.10 -19.58
N GLN A 16 -37.76 -18.94 -19.11
CA GLN A 16 -39.00 -18.20 -19.51
C GLN A 16 -38.92 -16.77 -18.94
N ASP A 17 -39.62 -15.73 -19.39
CA ASP A 17 -39.98 -15.13 -20.68
C ASP A 17 -40.49 -13.70 -20.33
N THR A 18 -40.47 -12.83 -21.33
CA THR A 18 -40.88 -11.43 -21.53
C THR A 18 -42.08 -10.80 -20.77
N GLY A 19 -42.07 -9.45 -20.65
CA GLY A 19 -43.27 -8.62 -20.36
C GLY A 19 -43.00 -7.13 -20.08
N ASN A 20 -43.82 -6.23 -20.65
CA ASN A 20 -43.55 -4.83 -21.05
C ASN A 20 -43.96 -3.67 -20.10
N ALA A 21 -43.53 -2.46 -20.48
CA ALA A 21 -43.67 -1.10 -19.93
C ALA A 21 -45.09 -0.53 -19.70
N VAL A 22 -45.19 0.50 -18.82
CA VAL A 22 -46.13 1.65 -18.93
C VAL A 22 -45.47 2.94 -18.38
N GLN A 23 -45.77 4.05 -19.04
CA GLN A 23 -45.25 5.41 -18.90
C GLN A 23 -46.39 6.40 -18.58
N THR A 24 -46.16 7.43 -17.76
CA THR A 24 -47.11 8.57 -17.62
C THR A 24 -46.41 9.89 -17.26
N HIS A 25 -47.01 10.99 -17.73
CA HIS A 25 -46.45 12.31 -18.03
C HIS A 25 -46.68 13.43 -16.97
N ILE A 26 -45.70 14.35 -16.88
CA ILE A 26 -45.72 15.85 -16.92
C ILE A 26 -46.65 16.71 -16.01
N ALA A 27 -46.05 17.70 -15.31
CA ALA A 27 -46.48 19.13 -15.31
C ALA A 27 -45.40 20.09 -14.74
N SER A 28 -45.23 21.26 -15.37
CA SER A 28 -44.15 22.27 -15.18
C SER A 28 -44.67 23.63 -14.66
N SER A 29 -43.78 24.46 -14.08
CA SER A 29 -43.59 25.93 -14.31
C SER A 29 -43.11 26.68 -13.04
N ASN A 30 -41.86 27.20 -12.99
CA ASN A 30 -41.32 28.51 -13.46
C ASN A 30 -41.47 29.67 -12.44
N LYS A 31 -40.36 30.22 -11.92
CA LYS A 31 -39.75 31.48 -12.42
C LYS A 31 -38.52 31.92 -11.60
N ASP A 32 -37.58 32.48 -12.35
CA ASP A 32 -36.26 33.01 -12.01
C ASP A 32 -36.23 34.13 -10.97
N MET A 33 -35.13 34.18 -10.20
CA MET A 33 -34.47 35.45 -9.91
C MET A 33 -32.95 35.24 -9.94
N GLN A 34 -32.33 36.04 -10.81
CA GLN A 34 -30.96 35.99 -11.28
C GLN A 34 -30.07 36.80 -10.34
N ASP A 35 -28.88 36.28 -9.98
CA ASP A 35 -27.72 37.09 -9.59
C ASP A 35 -26.42 36.29 -9.85
N ASP A 36 -25.39 37.02 -10.27
CA ASP A 36 -24.30 36.61 -11.17
C ASP A 36 -23.14 35.78 -10.55
N VAL A 37 -22.85 34.67 -11.24
CA VAL A 37 -21.55 34.13 -11.72
C VAL A 37 -20.24 34.52 -11.01
N ASN A 38 -19.57 33.52 -10.42
CA ASN A 38 -18.18 33.20 -10.80
C ASN A 38 -18.00 31.69 -11.01
N ARG A 39 -17.42 31.34 -12.16
CA ARG A 39 -17.59 30.11 -12.94
C ARG A 39 -16.33 29.25 -12.85
N TYR A 40 -16.30 28.22 -12.00
CA TYR A 40 -15.43 27.02 -12.13
C TYR A 40 -15.94 25.86 -11.26
N THR A 41 -17.06 25.24 -11.63
CA THR A 41 -17.48 23.96 -11.05
C THR A 41 -18.36 23.20 -12.05
N LEU A 42 -18.12 21.88 -12.13
CA LEU A 42 -18.83 20.84 -12.89
C LEU A 42 -18.39 20.63 -14.35
N GLY A 43 -17.56 19.61 -14.54
CA GLY A 43 -17.21 19.09 -15.85
C GLY A 43 -16.85 17.62 -15.92
N TRP A 44 -17.16 16.78 -14.93
CA TRP A 44 -16.95 15.31 -15.03
C TRP A 44 -18.03 14.54 -14.26
N LEU A 45 -19.30 14.80 -14.61
CA LEU A 45 -20.40 13.91 -14.26
C LEU A 45 -21.12 13.54 -15.57
N ASN A 46 -20.44 12.75 -16.40
CA ASN A 46 -21.00 12.04 -17.55
C ASN A 46 -19.96 11.02 -18.04
N ALA A 47 -19.74 9.97 -17.26
CA ALA A 47 -19.14 8.74 -17.79
C ALA A 47 -20.29 7.90 -18.36
N PRO A 48 -20.20 7.39 -19.61
CA PRO A 48 -21.19 6.46 -20.12
C PRO A 48 -21.17 5.18 -19.26
N PRO A 49 -22.33 4.52 -19.05
CA PRO A 49 -22.32 3.21 -18.42
C PRO A 49 -21.54 2.28 -19.37
N ASN A 50 -20.77 1.34 -18.83
CA ASN A 50 -19.90 0.40 -19.54
C ASN A 50 -18.41 0.82 -19.62
N ALA A 51 -17.80 1.14 -18.47
CA ALA A 51 -16.38 0.92 -18.29
C ALA A 51 -16.20 -0.46 -17.65
N CYS A 52 -15.87 -1.46 -18.47
CA CYS A 52 -15.64 -2.83 -18.02
C CYS A 52 -14.52 -2.92 -16.98
N CYS A 53 -14.74 -3.82 -16.03
CA CYS A 53 -13.94 -4.14 -14.86
C CYS A 53 -12.44 -4.29 -15.16
N PHE A 54 -11.59 -3.53 -14.45
CA PHE A 54 -10.18 -3.90 -14.26
C PHE A 54 -10.13 -5.14 -13.36
N CYS A 55 -10.36 -6.30 -13.96
CA CYS A 55 -10.24 -7.58 -13.28
C CYS A 55 -8.75 -7.90 -13.10
N TRP A 56 -8.31 -8.05 -11.84
CA TRP A 56 -6.99 -8.53 -11.44
C TRP A 56 -6.73 -10.00 -11.84
N CYS A 57 -7.69 -10.68 -12.47
CA CYS A 57 -7.49 -12.00 -13.07
C CYS A 57 -7.14 -11.86 -14.56
N CYS A 58 -5.87 -12.03 -14.88
CA CYS A 58 -5.42 -12.17 -16.25
C CYS A 58 -6.01 -13.47 -16.85
N CYS A 59 -6.99 -13.35 -17.74
CA CYS A 59 -7.31 -14.37 -18.74
C CYS A 59 -7.90 -13.73 -20.01
N CYS A 60 -7.08 -13.73 -21.05
CA CYS A 60 -7.37 -13.65 -22.50
C CYS A 60 -7.92 -12.35 -23.13
N SER A 61 -7.05 -11.79 -23.99
CA SER A 61 -7.33 -11.17 -25.30
C SER A 61 -8.38 -10.06 -25.36
N CYS A 62 -7.96 -8.82 -25.09
CA CYS A 62 -8.62 -7.64 -25.63
C CYS A 62 -7.60 -6.64 -26.16
N SER A 63 -7.55 -6.51 -27.49
CA SER A 63 -6.92 -5.40 -28.19
C SER A 63 -7.74 -4.13 -27.95
N CYS A 64 -7.49 -3.41 -26.86
CA CYS A 64 -8.15 -2.13 -26.60
C CYS A 64 -7.10 -1.05 -26.33
N LEU A 65 -7.19 0.00 -27.15
CA LEU A 65 -6.31 1.16 -27.25
C LEU A 65 -5.77 1.65 -25.89
N THR A 66 -4.44 1.70 -25.78
CA THR A 66 -3.75 2.39 -24.70
C THR A 66 -4.10 3.87 -24.72
N VAL A 67 -4.94 4.33 -23.79
CA VAL A 67 -4.99 5.76 -23.44
C VAL A 67 -3.63 6.08 -22.82
N ARG A 68 -2.77 6.76 -23.58
CA ARG A 68 -1.51 7.27 -23.05
C ARG A 68 -1.86 8.39 -22.06
N PRO A 69 -1.37 8.35 -20.81
CA PRO A 69 -1.58 9.44 -19.87
C PRO A 69 -1.03 10.73 -20.50
N SER A 70 -1.71 11.85 -20.27
CA SER A 70 -1.22 13.14 -20.77
C SER A 70 0.15 13.43 -20.15
N LYS A 71 1.02 14.16 -20.87
CA LYS A 71 2.36 14.52 -20.39
C LYS A 71 2.32 15.16 -18.98
N ALA A 72 1.26 15.90 -18.67
CA ALA A 72 1.03 16.50 -17.36
C ALA A 72 0.66 15.50 -16.25
N GLU A 73 -0.05 14.41 -16.57
CA GLU A 73 -0.36 13.33 -15.62
C GLU A 73 0.86 12.45 -15.35
N ALA A 74 1.65 12.17 -16.39
CA ALA A 74 2.93 11.45 -16.26
C ALA A 74 3.95 12.26 -15.43
N GLU A 75 4.05 13.57 -15.65
CA GLU A 75 4.91 14.47 -14.87
C GLU A 75 4.43 14.64 -13.41
N LYS A 76 3.12 14.60 -13.16
CA LYS A 76 2.55 14.60 -11.81
C LYS A 76 2.80 13.27 -11.09
N MET A 77 2.68 12.13 -11.78
CA MET A 77 3.05 10.81 -11.28
C MET A 77 4.57 10.70 -11.01
N GLN A 78 5.41 11.31 -11.84
CA GLN A 78 6.85 11.39 -11.59
C GLN A 78 7.19 12.23 -10.35
N LYS A 79 6.52 13.37 -10.14
CA LYS A 79 6.71 14.19 -8.92
C LYS A 79 6.20 13.52 -7.64
N ILE A 80 5.23 12.61 -7.74
CA ILE A 80 4.77 11.77 -6.61
C ILE A 80 5.79 10.63 -6.38
N ASN A 81 6.31 10.01 -7.43
CA ASN A 81 7.30 8.92 -7.38
C ASN A 81 8.68 9.38 -6.89
N GLU A 82 9.16 10.57 -7.29
CA GLU A 82 10.42 11.16 -6.82
C GLU A 82 10.34 11.58 -5.34
N LYS A 83 9.15 11.97 -4.85
CA LYS A 83 8.92 12.23 -3.43
C LYS A 83 8.80 10.94 -2.58
N GLN A 84 8.53 9.79 -3.20
CA GLN A 84 8.31 8.52 -2.49
C GLN A 84 9.55 7.60 -2.45
N HIS A 85 10.53 7.79 -3.36
CA HIS A 85 11.81 7.07 -3.28
C HIS A 85 12.76 7.62 -2.21
N GLU A 86 12.52 8.84 -1.74
CA GLU A 86 13.09 9.39 -0.52
C GLU A 86 12.12 9.05 0.62
N ALA A 87 12.22 7.84 1.18
CA ALA A 87 11.60 7.57 2.48
C ALA A 87 12.05 8.71 3.39
N THR A 88 11.09 9.52 3.89
CA THR A 88 11.34 10.79 4.58
C THR A 88 12.46 10.58 5.59
N VAL A 89 13.67 10.99 5.21
CA VAL A 89 14.79 11.08 6.12
C VAL A 89 14.43 12.29 6.97
N GLU A 90 13.72 12.03 8.05
CA GLU A 90 13.56 13.00 9.13
C GLU A 90 14.97 13.50 9.45
N GLU A 91 15.23 14.78 9.19
CA GLU A 91 16.49 15.45 9.52
C GLU A 91 16.84 15.11 10.97
N PRO A 92 17.97 14.44 11.24
CA PRO A 92 18.29 13.98 12.57
C PRO A 92 18.50 15.19 13.49
N ALA A 93 17.48 15.50 14.30
CA ALA A 93 17.69 16.28 15.51
C ALA A 93 18.83 15.61 16.31
N GLY A 94 19.74 16.41 16.85
CA GLY A 94 20.98 15.94 17.47
C GLY A 94 20.76 14.73 18.37
N LEU A 95 21.31 13.59 17.97
CA LEU A 95 21.20 12.32 18.69
C LEU A 95 21.88 12.46 20.06
N THR A 96 21.13 12.23 21.13
CA THR A 96 21.66 12.23 22.50
C THR A 96 22.03 10.82 22.94
N LEU A 97 22.95 10.70 23.92
CA LEU A 97 23.28 9.41 24.52
C LEU A 97 22.05 8.76 25.18
N GLU A 98 21.22 9.55 25.87
CA GLU A 98 19.99 9.06 26.51
C GLU A 98 19.03 8.47 25.47
N GLU A 99 18.84 9.14 24.33
CA GLU A 99 18.02 8.62 23.24
C GLU A 99 18.57 7.29 22.72
N ALA A 100 19.87 7.22 22.41
CA ALA A 100 20.51 6.01 21.91
C ALA A 100 20.39 4.83 22.89
N GLN A 101 20.62 5.07 24.19
CA GLN A 101 20.48 4.06 25.25
C GLN A 101 19.04 3.60 25.41
N SER A 102 18.04 4.45 25.14
CA SER A 102 16.64 4.07 25.22
C SER A 102 16.28 2.98 24.22
N TRP A 103 16.96 2.92 23.08
CA TRP A 103 16.69 1.93 22.04
C TRP A 103 16.90 0.51 22.51
N ALA A 104 17.88 0.27 23.40
CA ALA A 104 18.13 -1.06 23.98
C ALA A 104 17.02 -1.53 24.93
N LYS A 105 16.14 -0.64 25.42
CA LYS A 105 15.04 -1.00 26.33
C LYS A 105 13.96 -1.82 25.62
N SER A 106 13.63 -1.47 24.38
CA SER A 106 12.74 -2.26 23.53
C SER A 106 12.84 -1.85 22.06
N PHE A 107 12.50 -2.78 21.18
CA PHE A 107 12.40 -2.50 19.74
C PHE A 107 11.44 -1.33 19.42
N GLU A 108 10.41 -1.16 20.25
CA GLU A 108 9.48 -0.03 20.12
C GLU A 108 10.16 1.32 20.33
N HIS A 109 11.10 1.45 21.28
CA HIS A 109 11.87 2.68 21.47
C HIS A 109 12.76 2.97 20.26
N LEU A 110 13.39 1.94 19.70
CA LEU A 110 14.24 2.06 18.51
C LEU A 110 13.43 2.52 17.28
N ILE A 111 12.32 1.84 16.98
CA ILE A 111 11.56 2.05 15.74
C ILE A 111 10.76 3.36 15.74
N LYS A 112 10.39 3.87 16.94
CA LYS A 112 9.72 5.17 17.08
C LYS A 112 10.68 6.36 16.96
N SER A 113 11.97 6.16 17.22
CA SER A 113 13.00 7.18 17.06
C SER A 113 13.40 7.32 15.58
N PRO A 114 13.38 8.53 14.98
CA PRO A 114 13.96 8.76 13.66
C PRO A 114 15.45 8.40 13.57
N ASN A 115 16.23 8.79 14.58
CA ASN A 115 17.65 8.45 14.69
C ASN A 115 17.85 6.93 14.81
N GLY A 116 17.02 6.28 15.62
CA GLY A 116 17.03 4.83 15.82
C GLY A 116 16.74 4.08 14.53
N ARG A 117 15.70 4.48 13.79
CA ARG A 117 15.39 3.94 12.45
C ARG A 117 16.56 4.09 11.48
N ASN A 118 17.19 5.26 11.43
CA ASN A 118 18.30 5.51 10.51
C ASN A 118 19.52 4.62 10.85
N ASN A 119 19.90 4.53 12.11
CA ASN A 119 21.03 3.69 12.52
C ASN A 119 20.72 2.19 12.32
N PHE A 120 19.51 1.75 12.72
CA PHE A 120 19.08 0.38 12.48
C PHE A 120 19.03 0.04 10.99
N ARG A 121 18.63 0.97 10.13
CA ARG A 121 18.67 0.78 8.67
C ARG A 121 20.08 0.52 8.16
N GLN A 122 21.10 1.21 8.68
CA GLN A 122 22.49 0.98 8.27
C GLN A 122 22.93 -0.45 8.61
N PHE A 123 22.52 -0.96 9.77
CA PHE A 123 22.72 -2.35 10.14
C PHE A 123 21.95 -3.32 9.24
N LEU A 124 20.67 -3.07 8.95
CA LEU A 124 19.90 -3.94 8.06
C LEU A 124 20.47 -3.99 6.63
N LYS A 125 21.05 -2.89 6.15
CA LYS A 125 21.77 -2.86 4.86
C LYS A 125 22.97 -3.78 4.84
N SER A 126 23.75 -3.86 5.92
CA SER A 126 24.91 -4.77 5.96
C SER A 126 24.49 -6.24 6.03
N GLU A 127 23.28 -6.53 6.50
CA GLU A 127 22.68 -7.87 6.51
C GLU A 127 21.70 -8.12 5.35
N PHE A 128 21.64 -7.24 4.34
CA PHE A 128 20.73 -7.38 3.18
C PHE A 128 19.26 -7.62 3.56
N SER A 129 18.76 -6.93 4.59
CA SER A 129 17.40 -7.07 5.12
C SER A 129 16.68 -5.74 5.34
N GLU A 130 17.13 -4.67 4.67
CA GLU A 130 16.58 -3.32 4.84
C GLU A 130 15.15 -3.16 4.32
N GLU A 131 14.73 -4.01 3.39
CA GLU A 131 13.38 -4.02 2.82
C GLU A 131 12.30 -4.21 3.90
N ASN A 132 12.60 -4.94 4.98
CA ASN A 132 11.69 -5.14 6.10
C ASN A 132 11.34 -3.81 6.79
N LEU A 133 12.34 -2.96 7.03
CA LEU A 133 12.13 -1.65 7.63
C LEU A 133 11.45 -0.70 6.65
N LEU A 134 11.85 -0.72 5.38
CA LEU A 134 11.26 0.14 4.36
C LEU A 134 9.78 -0.17 4.13
N PHE A 135 9.41 -1.45 4.06
CA PHE A 135 8.02 -1.88 4.00
C PHE A 135 7.23 -1.42 5.24
N TRP A 136 7.80 -1.61 6.44
CA TRP A 136 7.14 -1.17 7.67
C TRP A 136 6.88 0.34 7.69
N LEU A 137 7.84 1.14 7.23
CA LEU A 137 7.71 2.60 7.13
C LEU A 137 6.69 3.04 6.08
N ALA A 138 6.67 2.36 4.93
CA ALA A 138 5.68 2.64 3.89
C ALA A 138 4.25 2.38 4.39
N CYS A 139 4.05 1.35 5.21
CA CYS A 139 2.77 1.08 5.87
C CYS A 139 2.41 2.16 6.90
N GLU A 140 3.36 2.64 7.70
CA GLU A 140 3.11 3.74 8.65
C GLU A 140 2.72 5.04 7.94
N GLU A 141 3.31 5.32 6.77
CA GLU A 141 2.94 6.50 5.98
C GLU A 141 1.57 6.33 5.33
N LEU A 142 1.27 5.15 4.79
CA LEU A 142 -0.06 4.82 4.24
C LEU A 142 -1.17 5.06 5.27
N LYS A 143 -0.96 4.74 6.54
CA LYS A 143 -1.95 4.93 7.61
C LYS A 143 -2.30 6.39 7.90
N LYS A 144 -1.41 7.33 7.56
CA LYS A 144 -1.64 8.78 7.74
C LYS A 144 -2.45 9.37 6.59
N GLU A 145 -2.53 8.67 5.45
CA GLU A 145 -3.24 9.16 4.28
C GLU A 145 -4.75 9.01 4.43
N THR A 146 -5.48 10.06 4.07
CA THR A 146 -6.95 10.12 4.15
C THR A 146 -7.60 10.27 2.78
N ASN A 147 -6.83 10.69 1.77
CA ASN A 147 -7.28 10.79 0.40
C ASN A 147 -7.38 9.41 -0.24
N ARG A 148 -8.60 8.96 -0.51
CA ARG A 148 -8.89 7.64 -1.09
C ARG A 148 -8.08 7.35 -2.36
N THR A 149 -7.93 8.32 -3.26
CA THR A 149 -7.17 8.12 -4.50
C THR A 149 -5.68 7.90 -4.22
N VAL A 150 -5.12 8.64 -3.26
CA VAL A 150 -3.72 8.47 -2.86
C VAL A 150 -3.53 7.14 -2.13
N VAL A 151 -4.45 6.75 -1.25
CA VAL A 151 -4.45 5.41 -0.62
C VAL A 151 -4.42 4.30 -1.66
N GLU A 152 -5.33 4.32 -2.63
CA GLU A 152 -5.40 3.29 -3.68
C GLU A 152 -4.10 3.23 -4.52
N GLN A 153 -3.47 4.37 -4.79
CA GLN A 153 -2.19 4.44 -5.50
C GLN A 153 -1.03 3.93 -4.65
N THR A 154 -0.91 4.39 -3.41
CA THR A 154 0.15 3.99 -2.47
C THR A 154 0.07 2.50 -2.14
N VAL A 155 -1.15 1.95 -1.98
CA VAL A 155 -1.32 0.50 -1.76
C VAL A 155 -0.77 -0.31 -2.93
N LYS A 156 -1.05 0.10 -4.16
CA LYS A 156 -0.51 -0.56 -5.36
C LYS A 156 1.01 -0.48 -5.41
N GLN A 157 1.56 0.69 -5.09
CA GLN A 157 3.01 0.87 -5.05
C GLN A 157 3.67 -0.04 -4.01
N ILE A 158 3.14 -0.08 -2.79
CA ILE A 158 3.66 -0.95 -1.71
C ILE A 158 3.56 -2.43 -2.11
N TYR A 159 2.46 -2.83 -2.76
CA TYR A 159 2.30 -4.20 -3.23
C TYR A 159 3.40 -4.57 -4.24
N GLU A 160 3.61 -3.76 -5.27
CA GLU A 160 4.63 -4.02 -6.30
C GLU A 160 6.05 -3.97 -5.73
N ASP A 161 6.33 -3.05 -4.80
CA ASP A 161 7.66 -2.88 -4.23
C ASP A 161 8.03 -3.95 -3.20
N TYR A 162 7.08 -4.49 -2.42
CA TYR A 162 7.43 -5.31 -1.26
C TYR A 162 6.68 -6.64 -1.18
N VAL A 163 5.53 -6.81 -1.83
CA VAL A 163 4.68 -8.01 -1.68
C VAL A 163 4.70 -8.91 -2.90
N SER A 164 4.79 -8.31 -4.09
CA SER A 164 4.88 -9.02 -5.36
C SER A 164 6.06 -9.99 -5.34
N VAL A 165 5.81 -11.24 -5.78
CA VAL A 165 6.85 -12.29 -5.90
C VAL A 165 7.89 -11.98 -6.99
N LEU A 166 7.65 -10.93 -7.77
CA LEU A 166 8.58 -10.43 -8.77
C LEU A 166 9.40 -9.24 -8.25
N SER A 167 9.12 -8.77 -7.03
CA SER A 167 9.85 -7.65 -6.46
C SER A 167 11.27 -8.05 -6.07
N PRO A 168 12.30 -7.25 -6.42
CA PRO A 168 13.64 -7.43 -5.88
C PRO A 168 13.75 -7.10 -4.38
N ARG A 169 12.71 -6.47 -3.79
CA ARG A 169 12.62 -6.09 -2.37
C ARG A 169 11.46 -6.81 -1.67
N GLU A 170 11.10 -8.01 -2.15
CA GLU A 170 10.05 -8.83 -1.57
C GLU A 170 10.32 -9.12 -0.09
N VAL A 171 9.36 -8.80 0.78
CA VAL A 171 9.40 -9.16 2.20
C VAL A 171 8.90 -10.59 2.43
N SER A 172 9.51 -11.28 3.40
CA SER A 172 9.12 -12.65 3.75
C SER A 172 7.80 -12.67 4.53
N LEU A 173 6.69 -12.91 3.83
CA LEU A 173 5.35 -13.05 4.40
C LEU A 173 4.87 -14.50 4.35
N ASP A 174 4.13 -14.92 5.38
CA ASP A 174 3.47 -16.22 5.36
C ASP A 174 2.24 -16.23 4.42
N SER A 175 1.76 -17.43 4.13
CA SER A 175 0.63 -17.64 3.22
C SER A 175 -0.65 -16.95 3.69
N ARG A 176 -0.87 -16.83 5.01
CA ARG A 176 -2.07 -16.22 5.59
C ARG A 176 -2.06 -14.71 5.35
N ALA A 177 -0.94 -14.06 5.64
CA ALA A 177 -0.76 -12.63 5.38
C ALA A 177 -0.91 -12.32 3.88
N ARG A 178 -0.34 -13.15 3.00
CA ARG A 178 -0.49 -13.02 1.54
C ARG A 178 -1.94 -13.17 1.08
N GLU A 179 -2.69 -14.12 1.64
CA GLU A 179 -4.11 -14.30 1.33
C GLU A 179 -4.95 -13.09 1.76
N VAL A 180 -4.69 -12.55 2.95
CA VAL A 180 -5.38 -11.36 3.47
C VAL A 180 -5.09 -10.14 2.60
N ILE A 181 -3.82 -9.89 2.24
CA ILE A 181 -3.49 -8.82 1.29
C ILE A 181 -4.23 -9.02 -0.03
N SER A 182 -4.22 -10.23 -0.59
CA SER A 182 -4.88 -10.52 -1.88
C SER A 182 -6.38 -10.20 -1.86
N LYS A 183 -7.06 -10.44 -0.73
CA LYS A 183 -8.47 -10.05 -0.53
C LYS A 183 -8.61 -8.54 -0.39
N ASN A 184 -7.75 -7.89 0.40
CA ASN A 184 -7.78 -6.45 0.62
C ASN A 184 -7.48 -5.65 -0.67
N MET A 185 -6.70 -6.22 -1.59
CA MET A 185 -6.43 -5.60 -2.90
C MET A 185 -7.68 -5.43 -3.77
N LEU A 186 -8.79 -6.13 -3.49
CA LEU A 186 -10.08 -5.92 -4.16
C LEU A 186 -10.72 -4.58 -3.78
N ASN A 187 -10.46 -4.10 -2.56
CA ASN A 187 -10.90 -2.79 -2.09
C ASN A 187 -9.80 -2.18 -1.19
N PRO A 188 -8.75 -1.60 -1.80
CA PRO A 188 -7.60 -1.05 -1.08
C PRO A 188 -8.01 -0.01 -0.03
N SER A 189 -7.41 -0.12 1.14
CA SER A 189 -7.57 0.82 2.25
C SER A 189 -6.23 1.09 2.95
N SER A 190 -6.20 2.06 3.85
CA SER A 190 -5.02 2.33 4.68
C SER A 190 -4.64 1.18 5.61
N GLN A 191 -5.52 0.19 5.78
CA GLN A 191 -5.33 -1.01 6.61
C GLN A 191 -4.97 -2.26 5.79
N THR A 192 -4.75 -2.11 4.47
CA THR A 192 -4.51 -3.25 3.55
C THR A 192 -3.41 -4.18 4.04
N PHE A 193 -2.37 -3.63 4.68
CA PHE A 193 -1.15 -4.33 5.07
C PHE A 193 -0.98 -4.54 6.58
N ASP A 194 -1.99 -4.25 7.42
CA ASP A 194 -1.83 -4.26 8.89
C ASP A 194 -1.27 -5.58 9.43
N GLU A 195 -1.78 -6.71 8.94
CA GLU A 195 -1.32 -8.04 9.34
C GLU A 195 0.12 -8.32 8.89
N ALA A 196 0.44 -8.00 7.63
CA ALA A 196 1.79 -8.18 7.09
C ALA A 196 2.80 -7.26 7.79
N GLN A 197 2.42 -6.01 8.07
CA GLN A 197 3.25 -5.07 8.80
C GLN A 197 3.55 -5.57 10.21
N GLN A 198 2.55 -6.13 10.91
CA GLN A 198 2.76 -6.74 12.23
C GLN A 198 3.69 -7.96 12.18
N GLN A 199 3.57 -8.78 11.13
CA GLN A 199 4.47 -9.90 10.90
C GLN A 199 5.92 -9.43 10.69
N ILE A 200 6.15 -8.45 9.82
CA ILE A 200 7.48 -7.90 9.54
C ILE A 200 8.06 -7.16 10.76
N TYR A 201 7.24 -6.44 11.51
CA TYR A 201 7.65 -5.88 12.81
C TYR A 201 8.18 -6.98 13.74
N THR A 202 7.43 -8.08 13.87
CA THR A 202 7.78 -9.20 14.76
C THR A 202 9.04 -9.92 14.26
N LEU A 203 9.21 -10.06 12.94
CA LEU A 203 10.41 -10.60 12.32
C LEU A 203 11.64 -9.78 12.73
N MET A 204 11.62 -8.47 12.48
CA MET A 204 12.73 -7.57 12.85
C MET A 204 12.97 -7.59 14.37
N GLN A 205 11.92 -7.55 15.18
CA GLN A 205 12.01 -7.55 16.64
C GLN A 205 12.70 -8.81 17.19
N ARG A 206 12.43 -9.97 16.60
CA ARG A 206 12.91 -11.27 17.12
C ARG A 206 14.25 -11.68 16.52
N ASP A 207 14.60 -11.16 15.35
CA ASP A 207 15.76 -11.61 14.59
C ASP A 207 16.83 -10.51 14.47
N SER A 208 16.58 -9.47 13.68
CA SER A 208 17.56 -8.42 13.38
C SER A 208 17.84 -7.51 14.59
N TYR A 209 16.84 -7.20 15.41
CA TYR A 209 16.98 -6.27 16.54
C TYR A 209 17.95 -6.78 17.62
N PRO A 210 17.85 -8.04 18.12
CA PRO A 210 18.85 -8.58 19.04
C PRO A 210 20.26 -8.59 18.47
N ARG A 211 20.43 -8.88 17.16
CA ARG A 211 21.75 -8.81 16.52
C ARG A 211 22.28 -7.39 16.44
N TYR A 212 21.43 -6.43 16.06
CA TYR A 212 21.78 -5.02 16.03
C TYR A 212 22.28 -4.52 17.40
N MET A 213 21.58 -4.86 18.48
CA MET A 213 21.97 -4.47 19.85
C MET A 213 23.32 -5.05 20.29
N ASN A 214 23.75 -6.17 19.69
CA ASN A 214 25.04 -6.80 19.94
C ASN A 214 26.09 -6.48 18.86
N SER A 215 25.75 -5.63 17.89
CA SER A 215 26.62 -5.30 16.76
C SER A 215 27.61 -4.19 17.11
N SER A 216 28.73 -4.12 16.38
CA SER A 216 29.66 -2.99 16.47
C SER A 216 29.00 -1.68 16.07
N VAL A 217 28.02 -1.69 15.16
CA VAL A 217 27.30 -0.48 14.71
C VAL A 217 26.69 0.26 15.89
N TYR A 218 26.00 -0.46 16.79
CA TYR A 218 25.42 0.13 17.98
C TYR A 218 26.46 0.43 19.07
N ALA A 219 27.42 -0.48 19.29
CA ALA A 219 28.46 -0.29 20.31
C ALA A 219 29.35 0.94 20.03
N ASP A 220 29.80 1.10 18.78
CA ASP A 220 30.63 2.22 18.34
C ASP A 220 29.86 3.55 18.44
N LEU A 221 28.55 3.53 18.15
CA LEU A 221 27.69 4.70 18.32
C LEU A 221 27.63 5.16 19.79
N ILE A 222 27.36 4.24 20.71
CA ILE A 222 27.28 4.55 22.14
C ILE A 222 28.63 5.09 22.65
N ALA A 223 29.74 4.44 22.27
CA ALA A 223 31.07 4.90 22.64
C ALA A 223 31.38 6.31 22.12
N SER A 224 30.98 6.62 20.89
CA SER A 224 31.15 7.95 20.30
C SER A 224 30.35 9.02 21.03
N LEU A 225 29.11 8.71 21.45
CA LEU A 225 28.25 9.65 22.18
C LEU A 225 28.76 9.88 23.62
N GLU A 226 29.21 8.83 24.30
CA GLU A 226 29.83 8.93 25.64
C GLU A 226 31.12 9.76 25.64
N ALA A 227 31.91 9.67 24.57
CA ALA A 227 33.11 10.48 24.42
C ALA A 227 32.77 11.96 24.20
N ALA A 228 31.71 12.25 23.43
CA ALA A 228 31.25 13.60 23.17
C ALA A 228 30.68 14.30 24.42
N GLU A 229 30.05 13.58 25.35
CA GLU A 229 29.56 14.15 26.61
C GLU A 229 30.66 14.47 27.63
N LYS A 230 31.83 13.85 27.48
CA LYS A 230 32.99 14.04 28.39
C LYS A 230 33.96 15.12 27.92
N SER A 231 33.81 15.62 26.69
CA SER A 231 34.64 16.66 26.08
C SER A 231 34.08 18.05 26.30
#